data_AF-A0A6V8EVP2-F1
#
_entry.id   AF-A0A6V8EVP2-F1
#
_cell.length_a   1.000
_cell.length_b   1.000
_cell.length_c   1.000
_cell.angle_alpha   90.00
_cell.angle_beta   90.00
_cell.angle_gamma   90.00
#
_symmetry.space_group_name_H-M   'P 1'
#
loop_
_entity.id
_entity.type
_entity.pdbx_description
1 polymer ?
#
loop_
_entity_poly.entity_id
_entity_poly.type
_entity_poly.pdbx_seq_one_letter_code
_entity_poly.pdbx_strand_id
1 'polypeptide(L)'
;LADAERLLGANTHLDSRPSFISAGLARNFVPTMVPMLATRGEFLTSYTPYQPEVSQGMLQAMWEFQTMISELVALPVANVSMYDASTAA
;
A
#
# COMPACT_ATOMS: atom_id res chain seq x y z
N LEU A 1 -14.31 -19.92 -7.48
CA LEU A 1 -14.90 -18.74 -6.82
C LEU A 1 -15.84 -19.14 -5.68
N ALA A 2 -16.80 -20.04 -5.89
CA ALA A 2 -17.75 -20.50 -4.86
C ALA A 2 -17.10 -20.93 -3.52
N ASP A 3 -16.01 -21.70 -3.55
CA ASP A 3 -15.32 -22.10 -2.31
C ASP A 3 -14.65 -20.93 -1.59
N ALA A 4 -14.09 -19.97 -2.34
CA ALA A 4 -13.49 -18.77 -1.77
C ALA A 4 -14.56 -17.89 -1.12
N GLU A 5 -15.71 -17.71 -1.77
CA GLU A 5 -16.85 -16.98 -1.21
C GLU A 5 -17.39 -17.65 0.06
N ARG A 6 -17.50 -18.99 0.07
CA ARG A 6 -17.91 -19.75 1.25
C ARG A 6 -16.96 -19.53 2.44
N LEU A 7 -15.65 -19.58 2.20
CA LEU A 7 -14.64 -19.37 3.25
C LEU A 7 -14.61 -17.93 3.74
N LEU A 8 -14.63 -16.96 2.82
CA LEU A 8 -14.60 -15.53 3.17
C LEU A 8 -15.88 -15.09 3.89
N GLY A 9 -17.03 -15.69 3.59
CA GLY A 9 -18.31 -15.43 4.25
C GLY A 9 -18.36 -15.81 5.73
N ALA A 10 -17.42 -16.63 6.22
CA ALA A 10 -17.29 -16.94 7.64
C ALA A 10 -16.59 -15.82 8.44
N ASN A 11 -15.94 -14.86 7.78
CA ASN A 11 -15.23 -13.77 8.43
C ASN A 11 -16.18 -12.64 8.85
N THR A 12 -15.82 -11.93 9.93
CA THR A 12 -16.47 -10.65 10.28
C THR A 12 -15.76 -9.52 9.56
N HIS A 13 -16.45 -8.83 8.65
CA HIS A 13 -15.87 -7.71 7.91
C HIS A 13 -15.61 -6.49 8.80
N LEU A 14 -14.50 -5.78 8.56
CA LEU A 14 -14.11 -4.61 9.36
C LEU A 14 -15.09 -3.44 9.24
N ASP A 15 -15.89 -3.38 8.16
CA ASP A 15 -16.97 -2.39 7.99
C ASP A 15 -18.31 -2.79 8.61
N SER A 16 -18.45 -4.03 9.08
CA SER A 16 -19.73 -4.49 9.67
C SER A 16 -20.00 -3.88 11.05
N ARG A 17 -18.94 -3.44 11.74
CA ARG A 17 -18.99 -2.85 13.08
C ARG A 17 -17.73 -2.02 13.35
N PRO A 18 -17.79 -0.98 14.21
CA PRO A 18 -16.59 -0.26 14.63
C PRO A 18 -15.58 -1.21 15.29
N SER A 19 -14.29 -1.02 14.98
CA SER A 19 -13.17 -1.73 15.63
C SER A 19 -12.21 -0.72 16.25
N PHE A 20 -12.00 -0.84 17.56
CA PHE A 20 -11.13 0.06 18.35
C PHE A 20 -9.89 -0.66 18.91
N ILE A 21 -9.60 -1.88 18.44
CA ILE A 21 -8.45 -2.66 18.92
C ILE A 21 -7.12 -1.94 18.59
N SER A 22 -7.06 -1.27 17.43
CA SER A 22 -5.93 -0.49 16.90
C SER A 22 -4.55 -0.90 17.46
N ALA A 23 -3.98 -1.97 16.93
CA ALA A 23 -2.67 -2.51 17.32
C ALA A 23 -1.65 -2.31 16.18
N GLY A 24 -1.43 -1.05 15.79
CA GLY A 24 -0.63 -0.68 14.61
C GLY A 24 -1.37 -0.80 13.27
N LEU A 25 -2.61 -1.31 13.27
CA LEU A 25 -3.50 -1.37 12.12
C LEU A 25 -4.83 -0.71 12.48
N ALA A 26 -5.25 0.27 11.69
CA ALA A 26 -6.49 1.00 11.88
C ALA A 26 -7.30 1.06 10.59
N ARG A 27 -8.63 1.08 10.71
CA ARG A 27 -9.53 1.30 9.57
C ARG A 27 -9.33 2.73 9.06
N ASN A 28 -8.85 2.88 7.83
CA ASN A 28 -8.81 4.16 7.12
C ASN A 28 -9.72 4.13 5.88
N PHE A 29 -10.16 5.32 5.45
CA PHE A 29 -10.85 5.48 4.18
C PHE A 29 -9.85 5.29 3.04
N VAL A 30 -10.17 4.40 2.09
CA VAL A 30 -9.38 4.19 0.88
C VAL A 30 -10.14 4.80 -0.30
N PRO A 31 -9.64 5.87 -0.94
CA PRO A 31 -10.30 6.47 -2.09
C PRO A 31 -10.50 5.48 -3.24
N THR A 32 -11.63 5.55 -3.94
CA THR A 32 -11.99 4.64 -5.04
C THR A 32 -10.94 4.57 -6.17
N MET A 33 -10.17 5.64 -6.37
CA MET A 33 -9.08 5.67 -7.34
C MET A 33 -7.94 4.69 -7.01
N VAL A 34 -7.69 4.40 -5.73
CA VAL A 34 -6.58 3.53 -5.30
C VAL A 34 -6.69 2.11 -5.86
N PRO A 35 -7.80 1.35 -5.64
CA PRO A 35 -7.94 0.03 -6.24
C PRO A 35 -7.94 0.06 -7.76
N MET A 36 -8.50 1.11 -8.37
CA MET A 36 -8.45 1.30 -9.83
C MET A 36 -7.00 1.36 -10.34
N LEU A 37 -6.13 2.14 -9.69
CA LEU A 37 -4.71 2.23 -10.03
C LEU A 37 -3.96 0.92 -9.76
N ALA A 38 -4.21 0.29 -8.61
CA ALA A 38 -3.54 -0.95 -8.20
C ALA A 38 -3.77 -2.11 -9.18
N THR A 39 -4.91 -2.11 -9.88
CA THR A 39 -5.25 -3.15 -10.88
C THR A 39 -4.75 -2.85 -12.31
N ARG A 40 -4.16 -1.66 -12.55
CA ARG A 40 -3.61 -1.35 -13.87
C ARG A 40 -2.37 -2.20 -14.14
N GLY A 41 -2.24 -2.71 -15.37
CA GLY A 41 -1.14 -3.57 -15.77
C GLY A 41 0.23 -2.94 -15.49
N GLU A 42 0.40 -1.63 -15.71
CA GLU A 42 1.68 -0.95 -15.50
C GLU A 42 2.16 -0.97 -14.04
N PHE A 43 1.24 -1.06 -13.07
CA PHE A 43 1.56 -1.18 -11.64
C PHE A 43 1.51 -2.62 -11.14
N LEU A 44 0.64 -3.44 -11.70
CA LEU A 44 0.40 -4.80 -11.24
C LEU A 44 1.47 -5.79 -11.73
N THR A 45 2.01 -5.61 -12.93
CA THR A 45 2.93 -6.58 -13.55
C THR A 45 4.38 -6.10 -13.62
N SER A 46 4.65 -4.82 -13.35
CA SER A 46 6.01 -4.31 -13.28
C SER A 46 6.74 -4.89 -12.07
N TYR A 47 8.06 -5.06 -12.20
CA TYR A 47 8.93 -5.45 -11.11
C TYR A 47 9.93 -4.32 -10.81
N THR A 48 10.95 -4.61 -9.98
CA THR A 48 11.99 -3.65 -9.62
C THR A 48 12.48 -2.86 -10.83
N PRO A 49 12.50 -1.51 -10.78
CA PRO A 49 12.77 -0.65 -11.92
C PRO A 49 14.27 -0.58 -12.25
N TYR A 50 14.90 -1.72 -12.55
CA TYR A 50 16.32 -1.79 -12.90
C TYR A 50 16.67 -1.03 -14.20
N GLN A 51 15.71 -0.90 -15.11
CA GLN A 51 15.84 -0.09 -16.32
C GLN A 51 15.12 1.26 -16.15
N PRO A 52 15.83 2.33 -15.75
CA PRO A 52 15.19 3.59 -15.38
C PRO A 52 14.50 4.29 -16.56
N GLU A 53 15.01 4.17 -17.79
CA GLU A 53 14.50 4.86 -18.97
C GLU A 53 13.08 4.44 -19.35
N VAL A 54 12.69 3.21 -18.99
CA VAL A 54 11.34 2.67 -19.24
C VAL A 54 10.49 2.55 -17.98
N SER A 55 10.99 3.04 -16.84
CA SER A 55 10.35 2.90 -15.52
C SER A 55 10.08 4.25 -14.83
N GLN A 56 10.18 5.37 -15.56
CA GLN A 56 10.10 6.72 -14.99
C GLN A 56 8.82 6.99 -14.20
N GLY A 57 7.66 6.46 -14.62
CA GLY A 57 6.41 6.64 -13.88
C GLY A 57 6.43 5.99 -12.49
N MET A 58 6.96 4.78 -12.37
CA MET A 58 7.11 4.11 -11.07
C MET A 58 8.17 4.80 -10.21
N LEU A 59 9.31 5.18 -10.80
CA LEU A 59 10.36 5.91 -10.10
C LEU A 59 9.87 7.25 -9.55
N GLN A 60 9.01 7.95 -10.30
CA GLN A 60 8.38 9.18 -9.81
C GLN A 60 7.48 8.91 -8.60
N ALA A 61 6.60 7.89 -8.66
CA ALA A 61 5.74 7.53 -7.54
C ALA A 61 6.55 7.11 -6.29
N MET A 62 7.66 6.42 -6.48
CA MET A 62 8.60 6.07 -5.41
C MET A 62 9.24 7.33 -4.79
N TRP A 63 9.65 8.30 -5.61
CA TRP A 63 10.21 9.57 -5.15
C TRP A 63 9.17 10.43 -4.40
N GLU A 64 7.92 10.45 -4.87
CA GLU A 64 6.80 11.12 -4.19
C GLU A 64 6.55 10.49 -2.81
N PHE A 65 6.63 9.16 -2.68
CA PHE A 65 6.56 8.48 -1.40
C PHE A 65 7.70 8.90 -0.46
N GLN A 66 8.96 8.91 -0.93
CA GLN A 66 10.10 9.34 -0.11
C GLN A 66 9.94 10.78 0.37
N THR A 67 9.51 11.66 -0.53
CA THR A 67 9.30 13.09 -0.24
C THR A 67 8.23 13.26 0.83
N MET A 68 7.07 12.61 0.64
CA MET A 68 5.97 12.64 1.61
C MET A 68 6.41 12.15 3.00
N ILE A 69 7.13 11.03 3.08
CA ILE A 69 7.60 10.50 4.37
C ILE A 69 8.64 11.43 5.00
N SER A 70 9.60 11.92 4.22
CA SER A 70 10.66 12.82 4.69
C SER A 70 10.07 14.13 5.25
N GLU A 71 9.10 14.71 4.56
CA GLU A 71 8.36 15.90 5.02
C GLU A 71 7.53 15.59 6.28
N LEU A 72 6.85 14.45 6.34
CA LEU A 72 6.00 14.06 7.46
C LEU A 72 6.80 13.85 8.75
N VAL A 73 7.99 13.24 8.67
CA VAL A 73 8.83 12.93 9.84
C VAL A 73 9.96 13.93 10.08
N ALA A 74 10.08 14.94 9.22
CA ALA A 74 11.14 15.96 9.26
C ALA A 74 12.58 15.38 9.27
N LEU A 75 12.79 14.29 8.52
CA LEU A 75 14.12 13.69 8.29
C LEU A 75 14.58 13.96 6.86
N PRO A 76 15.90 14.07 6.60
CA PRO A 76 16.40 14.48 5.29
C PRO A 76 16.23 13.41 4.20
N VAL A 77 16.09 12.13 4.56
CA VAL A 77 16.02 11.00 3.62
C VAL A 77 15.10 9.90 4.17
N ALA A 78 14.29 9.32 3.29
CA ALA A 78 13.54 8.09 3.50
C ALA A 78 13.89 7.05 2.41
N ASN A 79 13.75 5.76 2.68
CA ASN A 79 13.90 4.69 1.67
C ASN A 79 12.54 4.35 1.00
N VAL A 80 12.54 3.36 0.11
CA VAL A 80 11.32 2.83 -0.56
C VAL A 80 11.41 1.30 -0.62
N SER A 81 10.91 0.53 0.33
CA SER A 81 10.20 0.76 1.59
C SER A 81 10.69 -0.35 2.55
N MET A 82 10.03 -0.57 3.69
CA MET A 82 10.28 -1.76 4.54
C MET A 82 9.01 -2.63 4.59
N TYR A 83 9.13 -3.88 5.03
CA TYR A 83 8.01 -4.84 5.00
C TYR A 83 6.88 -4.49 5.96
N ASP A 84 7.22 -4.13 7.19
CA ASP A 84 6.27 -3.75 8.23
C ASP A 84 6.94 -2.88 9.30
N ALA A 85 6.15 -2.40 10.26
CA ALA A 85 6.66 -1.57 11.35
C ALA A 85 7.65 -2.32 12.28
N SER A 86 7.51 -3.63 12.44
CA SER A 86 8.34 -4.42 13.37
C SER A 86 9.74 -4.67 12.84
N THR A 87 9.86 -4.89 11.54
CA THR A 87 11.12 -5.13 10.82
C THR A 87 11.82 -3.83 10.42
N ALA A 88 11.11 -2.69 10.50
CA ALA A 88 11.67 -1.36 10.27
C ALA A 88 12.23 -0.69 11.53
N ALA A 89 11.81 -1.11 12.73
CA ALA A 89 12.23 -0.56 14.02
C ALA A 89 13.62 -1.05 14.44
#